data_AF-M1BX41-F1
#
_entry.id   AF-M1BX41-F1
#
_cell.length_a   1.000
_cell.length_b   1.000
_cell.length_c   1.000
_cell.angle_alpha   90.00
_cell.angle_beta   90.00
_cell.angle_gamma   90.00
#
_symmetry.space_group_name_H-M   'P 1'
#
loop_
_entity.id
_entity.type
_entity.pdbx_description
1 polymer ?
#
loop_
_entity_poly.entity_id
_entity_poly.type
_entity_poly.pdbx_seq_one_letter_code
_entity_poly.pdbx_strand_id
1 'polypeptide(L)'
;MEEIQVPPYFICPISLEMMKDPVTISTGITYDRENIEKWIFSAKNNTCPATKQSLTCIELTPNVTLRRFIQSWCTINASHGIERFPTPKPPVSKPQIIKLLKEAKSPKMQMKSLKRLRSIASENDANKRCMESAGAMEFLASIINNSNEVFEEEDGFMSTKDEALSILYQLKLSENGLRSLIMSGNGEFIESLTRVMQHGSYESRAYAVMLMKDMFEVSTPTLLLSLKQEFFTQVVQVLKNEISQKAMKASLQVLVNACPFGRNRVKAAEAGAIRVLVDSSARFI
;
A
#
# COMPACT_ATOMS: atom_id res chain seq x y z
N MET A 1 24.32 39.46 -6.44
CA MET A 1 24.56 38.29 -5.58
C MET A 1 25.05 37.20 -6.49
N GLU A 2 26.25 36.65 -6.25
CA GLU A 2 26.72 35.49 -7.00
C GLU A 2 25.76 34.32 -6.73
N GLU A 3 25.22 33.75 -7.79
CA GLU A 3 24.33 32.61 -7.72
C GLU A 3 25.20 31.39 -7.36
N ILE A 4 25.00 30.83 -6.17
CA ILE A 4 25.79 29.67 -5.73
C ILE A 4 25.42 28.48 -6.59
N GLN A 5 26.38 28.09 -7.43
CA GLN A 5 26.20 26.94 -8.29
C GLN A 5 26.29 25.65 -7.46
N VAL A 6 25.20 24.88 -7.48
CA VAL A 6 25.20 23.53 -6.88
C VAL A 6 26.18 22.65 -7.66
N PRO A 7 27.12 21.97 -6.98
CA PRO A 7 28.02 21.06 -7.65
C PRO A 7 27.28 19.97 -8.44
N PRO A 8 27.62 19.71 -9.71
CA PRO A 8 26.85 18.78 -10.57
C PRO A 8 26.72 17.36 -10.02
N TYR A 9 27.72 16.90 -9.26
CA TYR A 9 27.72 15.58 -8.63
C TYR A 9 26.75 15.46 -7.43
N PHE A 10 26.12 16.55 -7.00
CA PHE A 10 25.03 16.52 -6.02
C PHE A 10 23.66 16.40 -6.66
N ILE A 11 23.57 16.55 -7.98
CA ILE A 11 22.31 16.58 -8.72
C ILE A 11 21.88 15.16 -9.10
N CYS A 12 20.62 14.84 -8.82
CA CYS A 12 19.99 13.59 -9.22
C CYS A 12 19.82 13.58 -10.75
N PRO A 13 20.32 12.55 -11.47
CA PRO A 13 20.16 12.49 -12.92
C PRO A 13 18.72 12.33 -13.42
N ILE A 14 17.76 11.98 -12.54
CA ILE A 14 16.33 11.88 -12.89
C ILE A 14 15.63 13.23 -12.70
N SER A 15 15.68 13.79 -11.49
CA SER A 15 14.91 15.00 -11.17
C SER A 15 15.62 16.29 -11.55
N LEU A 16 16.94 16.24 -11.81
CA LEU A 16 17.79 17.41 -11.99
C LEU A 16 17.82 18.35 -10.77
N GLU A 17 17.41 17.84 -9.61
CA GLU A 17 17.47 18.52 -8.32
C GLU A 17 18.55 17.91 -7.42
N MET A 18 18.97 18.65 -6.39
CA MET A 18 19.91 18.16 -5.39
C MET A 18 19.39 16.91 -4.67
N MET A 19 20.22 15.88 -4.56
CA MET A 19 19.87 14.63 -3.89
C MET A 19 19.69 14.83 -2.39
N LYS A 20 18.56 14.37 -1.85
CA LYS A 20 18.27 14.37 -0.40
C LYS A 20 18.70 13.05 0.24
N ASP A 21 18.46 11.95 -0.47
CA ASP A 21 18.81 10.60 -0.06
C ASP A 21 19.59 9.89 -1.18
N PRO A 22 20.90 10.17 -1.34
CA PRO A 22 21.67 9.59 -2.44
C PRO A 22 21.86 8.08 -2.24
N VAL A 23 21.49 7.32 -3.28
CA VAL A 23 21.63 5.86 -3.37
C VAL A 23 22.25 5.47 -4.71
N THR A 24 23.15 4.49 -4.67
CA THR A 24 23.84 3.95 -5.84
C THR A 24 23.18 2.65 -6.27
N ILE A 25 22.93 2.52 -7.56
CA ILE A 25 22.43 1.27 -8.17
C ILE A 25 23.58 0.44 -8.74
N SER A 26 23.28 -0.78 -9.18
CA SER A 26 24.26 -1.74 -9.73
C SER A 26 25.14 -1.22 -10.87
N THR A 27 24.70 -0.21 -11.63
CA THR A 27 25.52 0.44 -12.68
C THR A 27 26.50 1.48 -12.15
N GLY A 28 26.60 1.66 -10.82
CA GLY A 28 27.50 2.63 -10.18
C GLY A 28 27.01 4.07 -10.18
N ILE A 29 25.84 4.37 -10.77
CA ILE A 29 25.27 5.72 -10.79
C ILE A 29 24.48 5.98 -9.52
N THR A 30 24.66 7.17 -8.93
CA THR A 30 23.92 7.63 -7.76
C THR A 30 22.73 8.50 -8.16
N TYR A 31 21.58 8.25 -7.53
CA TYR A 31 20.34 8.98 -7.70
C TYR A 31 19.77 9.37 -6.34
N ASP A 32 18.83 10.31 -6.32
CA ASP A 32 17.96 10.47 -5.18
C ASP A 32 17.02 9.25 -5.03
N ARG A 33 16.93 8.69 -3.82
CA ARG A 33 16.17 7.46 -3.53
C ARG A 33 14.74 7.51 -4.05
N GLU A 34 14.00 8.57 -3.76
CA GLU A 34 12.58 8.64 -4.13
C GLU A 34 12.39 8.54 -5.64
N ASN A 35 13.27 9.22 -6.39
CA ASN A 35 13.22 9.26 -7.84
C ASN A 35 13.57 7.92 -8.48
N ILE A 36 14.66 7.27 -8.03
CA ILE A 36 15.05 5.97 -8.58
C ILE A 36 14.08 4.85 -8.16
N GLU A 37 13.51 4.94 -6.96
CA GLU A 37 12.48 3.99 -6.52
C GLU A 37 11.20 4.13 -7.35
N LYS A 38 10.74 5.34 -7.66
CA LYS A 38 9.61 5.55 -8.57
C LYS A 38 9.90 4.99 -9.96
N TRP A 39 11.09 5.22 -10.50
CA TRP A 39 11.49 4.71 -11.81
C TRP A 39 11.46 3.18 -11.88
N ILE A 40 12.04 2.51 -10.89
CA ILE A 40 12.16 1.05 -10.87
C ILE A 40 10.84 0.38 -10.51
N PHE A 41 10.20 0.81 -9.42
CA PHE A 41 9.11 0.07 -8.81
C PHE A 41 7.73 0.56 -9.24
N SER A 42 7.54 1.87 -9.39
CA SER A 42 6.24 2.43 -9.79
C SER A 42 6.05 2.39 -11.30
N ALA A 43 7.06 2.80 -12.06
CA ALA A 43 7.03 2.76 -13.53
C ALA A 43 7.46 1.41 -14.12
N LYS A 44 7.85 0.44 -13.28
CA LYS A 44 8.25 -0.93 -13.66
C LYS A 44 9.40 -0.97 -14.68
N ASN A 45 10.32 0.00 -14.63
CA ASN A 45 11.48 0.01 -15.52
C ASN A 45 12.60 -0.87 -14.97
N ASN A 46 13.23 -1.64 -15.86
CA ASN A 46 14.36 -2.51 -15.54
C ASN A 46 15.70 -1.99 -16.08
N THR A 47 15.79 -0.70 -16.42
CA THR A 47 17.00 -0.07 -16.97
C THR A 47 17.48 1.08 -16.11
N CYS A 48 18.78 1.32 -16.13
CA CYS A 48 19.38 2.51 -15.53
C CYS A 48 18.92 3.76 -16.31
N PRO A 49 18.35 4.79 -15.64
CA PRO A 49 17.87 6.01 -16.31
C PRO A 49 18.96 6.70 -17.15
N ALA A 50 20.18 6.80 -16.60
CA ALA A 50 21.30 7.49 -17.22
C ALA A 50 22.02 6.63 -18.28
N THR A 51 22.35 5.38 -17.97
CA THR A 51 23.18 4.55 -18.88
C THR A 51 22.35 3.69 -19.84
N LYS A 52 21.04 3.60 -19.63
CA LYS A 52 20.11 2.70 -20.36
C LYS A 52 20.45 1.21 -20.27
N GLN A 53 21.44 0.83 -19.45
CA GLN A 53 21.81 -0.56 -19.21
C GLN A 53 20.74 -1.27 -18.40
N SER A 54 20.51 -2.56 -18.69
CA SER A 54 19.62 -3.40 -17.89
C SER A 54 20.15 -3.56 -16.47
N LEU A 55 19.26 -3.41 -15.49
CA LEU A 55 19.56 -3.63 -14.08
C LEU A 55 19.52 -5.13 -13.80
N THR A 56 20.69 -5.72 -13.54
CA THR A 56 20.82 -7.12 -13.12
C THR A 56 20.45 -7.32 -11.65
N CYS A 57 20.65 -6.28 -10.82
CA CYS A 57 20.25 -6.23 -9.43
C CYS A 57 19.55 -4.90 -9.13
N ILE A 58 18.44 -4.99 -8.39
CA ILE A 58 17.55 -3.88 -8.02
C ILE A 58 17.88 -3.34 -6.61
N GLU A 59 18.97 -3.80 -6.00
CA GLU A 59 19.41 -3.32 -4.70
C GLU A 59 19.91 -1.87 -4.76
N LEU A 60 19.43 -1.05 -3.84
CA LEU A 60 19.80 0.36 -3.71
C LEU A 60 20.78 0.52 -2.55
N THR A 61 22.05 0.74 -2.86
CA THR A 61 23.09 0.91 -1.84
C THR A 61 23.15 2.38 -1.39
N PRO A 62 22.93 2.71 -0.11
CA PRO A 62 23.03 4.09 0.36
C PRO A 62 24.44 4.69 0.14
N ASN A 63 24.53 5.85 -0.51
CA ASN A 63 25.78 6.59 -0.66
C ASN A 63 25.94 7.57 0.52
N VAL A 64 26.29 7.04 1.69
CA VAL A 64 26.41 7.81 2.93
C VAL A 64 27.47 8.91 2.86
N THR A 65 28.53 8.68 2.09
CA THR A 65 29.62 9.64 1.88
C THR A 65 29.13 10.85 1.09
N LEU A 66 28.47 10.64 -0.06
CA LEU A 66 27.91 11.73 -0.86
C LEU A 66 26.86 12.51 -0.06
N ARG A 67 26.03 11.82 0.72
CA ARG A 67 25.06 12.47 1.61
C ARG A 67 25.73 13.44 2.59
N ARG A 68 26.83 13.01 3.23
CA ARG A 68 27.60 13.86 4.15
C ARG A 68 28.18 15.08 3.43
N PHE A 69 28.70 14.92 2.22
CA PHE A 69 29.20 16.04 1.42
C PHE A 69 28.10 17.03 1.04
N ILE A 70 26.94 16.55 0.59
CA ILE A 70 25.78 17.39 0.30
C ILE A 70 25.36 18.18 1.55
N GLN A 71 25.21 17.50 2.69
CA GLN A 71 24.82 18.15 3.94
C GLN A 71 25.84 19.20 4.41
N SER A 72 27.13 18.91 4.29
CA SER A 72 28.21 19.85 4.62
C SER A 72 28.14 21.07 3.72
N TRP A 73 27.93 20.87 2.42
CA TRP A 73 27.78 21.95 1.46
C TRP A 73 26.55 22.82 1.76
N CYS A 74 25.40 22.23 2.09
CA CYS A 74 24.23 22.99 2.53
C CYS A 74 24.54 23.84 3.76
N THR A 75 25.27 23.27 4.73
CA THR A 75 25.63 23.98 5.97
C THR A 75 26.53 25.18 5.71
N ILE A 76 27.53 25.03 4.83
CA ILE A 76 28.45 26.12 4.46
C ILE A 76 27.71 27.25 3.73
N ASN A 77 26.70 26.91 2.92
CA ASN A 77 25.99 27.88 2.09
C ASN A 77 24.66 28.34 2.71
N ALA A 78 24.40 28.04 3.99
CA ALA A 78 23.16 28.40 4.67
C ALA A 78 22.87 29.91 4.68
N SER A 79 23.91 30.75 4.75
CA SER A 79 23.80 32.22 4.68
C SER A 79 23.27 32.74 3.35
N HIS A 80 23.26 31.90 2.31
CA HIS A 80 22.77 32.22 0.97
C HIS A 80 21.38 31.63 0.70
N GLY A 81 20.65 31.24 1.75
CA GLY A 81 19.30 30.68 1.63
C GLY A 81 19.24 29.20 1.26
N ILE A 82 20.37 28.48 1.28
CA ILE A 82 20.40 27.04 1.04
C ILE A 82 20.07 26.31 2.34
N GLU A 83 18.91 25.67 2.36
CA GLU A 83 18.48 24.88 3.51
C GLU A 83 19.10 23.48 3.51
N ARG A 84 19.40 22.99 4.73
CA ARG A 84 19.86 21.62 4.93
C ARG A 84 18.67 20.67 4.93
N PHE A 85 18.72 19.64 4.10
CA PHE A 85 17.73 18.57 4.15
C PHE A 85 17.85 17.73 5.42
N PRO A 86 16.72 17.37 6.06
CA PRO A 86 16.73 16.43 7.17
C PRO A 86 17.29 15.09 6.72
N THR A 87 18.09 14.44 7.57
CA THR A 87 18.62 13.11 7.25
C THR A 87 17.46 12.12 7.16
N PRO A 88 17.24 11.46 6.02
CA PRO A 88 16.24 10.41 5.89
C PRO A 88 16.52 9.28 6.89
N LYS A 89 15.49 8.78 7.56
CA LYS A 89 15.63 7.59 8.41
C LYS A 89 16.04 6.39 7.55
N PRO A 90 17.05 5.61 7.96
CA PRO A 90 17.40 4.40 7.23
C PRO A 90 16.22 3.44 7.21
N PRO A 91 15.99 2.71 6.09
CA PRO A 91 14.95 1.70 6.03
C PRO A 91 15.14 0.65 7.13
N VAL A 92 14.01 0.15 7.64
CA VAL A 92 13.99 -0.95 8.60
C VAL A 92 14.59 -2.23 7.98
N SER A 93 15.32 -3.01 8.77
CA SER A 93 15.91 -4.25 8.27
C SER A 93 14.91 -5.41 8.28
N LYS A 94 15.00 -6.31 7.30
CA LYS A 94 14.15 -7.50 7.20
C LYS A 94 14.14 -8.35 8.49
N PRO A 95 15.27 -8.60 9.19
CA PRO A 95 15.26 -9.32 10.46
C PRO A 95 14.46 -8.62 11.57
N GLN A 96 14.45 -7.28 11.60
CA GLN A 96 13.66 -6.52 12.56
C GLN A 96 12.16 -6.71 12.31
N ILE A 97 11.72 -6.70 11.05
CA ILE A 97 10.33 -7.00 10.70
C ILE A 97 9.96 -8.42 11.12
N ILE A 98 10.78 -9.41 10.78
CA ILE A 98 10.53 -10.81 11.14
C ILE A 98 10.41 -10.97 12.66
N LYS A 99 11.25 -10.27 13.44
CA LYS A 99 11.15 -10.25 14.90
C LYS A 99 9.79 -9.70 15.37
N LEU A 100 9.35 -8.56 14.83
CA LEU A 100 8.04 -7.97 15.17
C LEU A 100 6.88 -8.89 14.79
N LEU A 101 6.94 -9.56 13.63
CA LEU A 101 5.91 -10.52 13.22
C LEU A 101 5.86 -11.73 14.16
N LYS A 102 7.01 -12.20 14.68
CA LYS A 102 7.06 -13.27 15.69
C LYS A 102 6.47 -12.82 17.02
N GLU A 103 6.80 -11.61 17.48
CA GLU A 103 6.23 -11.03 18.70
C GLU A 103 4.71 -10.85 18.57
N ALA A 104 4.23 -10.44 17.40
CA ALA A 104 2.81 -10.23 17.12
C ALA A 104 1.96 -11.51 17.16
N LYS A 105 2.57 -12.71 17.12
CA LYS A 105 1.85 -13.99 17.31
C LYS A 105 1.39 -14.21 18.74
N SER A 106 1.97 -13.52 19.71
CA SER A 106 1.55 -13.58 21.11
C SER A 106 0.37 -12.63 21.34
N PRO A 107 -0.80 -13.09 21.84
CA PRO A 107 -1.96 -12.24 22.07
C PRO A 107 -1.66 -10.99 22.90
N LYS A 108 -0.80 -11.14 23.93
CA LYS A 108 -0.38 -10.02 24.81
C LYS A 108 0.41 -8.93 24.08
N MET A 109 1.11 -9.29 23.00
CA MET A 109 2.00 -8.39 22.27
C MET A 109 1.44 -8.01 20.89
N GLN A 110 0.35 -8.63 20.44
CA GLN A 110 -0.20 -8.51 19.09
C GLN A 110 -0.52 -7.06 18.74
N MET A 111 -1.39 -6.40 19.51
CA MET A 111 -1.78 -5.01 19.25
C MET A 111 -0.59 -4.05 19.31
N LYS A 112 0.30 -4.21 20.30
CA LYS A 112 1.52 -3.38 20.41
C LYS A 112 2.44 -3.54 19.20
N SER A 113 2.59 -4.77 18.71
CA SER A 113 3.43 -5.08 17.55
C SER A 113 2.80 -4.58 16.25
N LEU A 114 1.47 -4.71 16.09
CA LEU A 114 0.73 -4.16 14.95
C LEU A 114 0.87 -2.63 14.88
N LYS A 115 0.67 -1.91 15.99
CA LYS A 115 0.88 -0.45 16.03
C LYS A 115 2.29 -0.05 15.62
N ARG A 116 3.31 -0.85 15.98
CA ARG A 116 4.69 -0.63 15.55
C ARG A 116 4.89 -0.92 14.08
N LEU A 117 4.30 -1.99 13.54
CA LEU A 117 4.31 -2.28 12.11
C LEU A 117 3.64 -1.17 11.30
N ARG A 118 2.52 -0.60 11.77
CA ARG A 118 1.87 0.56 11.15
C ARG A 118 2.77 1.79 11.11
N SER A 119 3.42 2.09 12.24
CA SER A 119 4.39 3.20 12.30
C SER A 119 5.48 3.02 11.25
N ILE A 120 6.06 1.83 11.14
CA ILE A 120 7.09 1.50 10.16
C ILE A 120 6.58 1.63 8.71
N ALA A 121 5.39 1.10 8.41
CA ALA A 121 4.76 1.18 7.09
C ALA A 121 4.45 2.63 6.66
N SER A 122 4.27 3.54 7.63
CA SER A 122 3.97 4.95 7.38
C SER A 122 5.20 5.79 7.04
N GLU A 123 6.42 5.32 7.32
CA GLU A 123 7.62 6.15 7.19
C GLU A 123 8.10 6.31 5.73
N ASN A 124 8.15 5.24 4.94
CA ASN A 124 8.61 5.27 3.55
C ASN A 124 8.23 4.00 2.78
N ASP A 125 8.30 4.05 1.44
CA ASP A 125 7.95 2.92 0.57
C ASP A 125 8.98 1.78 0.60
N ALA A 126 10.24 2.05 0.95
CA ALA A 126 11.24 1.00 1.15
C ALA A 126 10.88 0.08 2.32
N ASN A 127 10.34 0.64 3.42
CA ASN A 127 9.82 -0.13 4.55
C ASN A 127 8.66 -1.03 4.12
N LYS A 128 7.73 -0.53 3.29
CA LYS A 128 6.59 -1.32 2.79
C LYS A 128 7.04 -2.53 1.97
N ARG A 129 7.98 -2.32 1.03
CA ARG A 129 8.59 -3.42 0.25
C ARG A 129 9.34 -4.40 1.14
N CYS A 130 10.06 -3.90 2.15
CA CYS A 130 10.75 -4.73 3.12
C CYS A 130 9.76 -5.61 3.90
N MET A 131 8.63 -5.03 4.35
CA MET A 131 7.55 -5.74 5.03
C MET A 131 6.92 -6.83 4.15
N GLU A 132 6.62 -6.52 2.88
CA GLU A 132 6.12 -7.50 1.92
C GLU A 132 7.12 -8.66 1.76
N SER A 133 8.40 -8.37 1.53
CA SER A 133 9.45 -9.39 1.40
C SER A 133 9.68 -10.23 2.67
N ALA A 134 9.26 -9.73 3.83
CA ALA A 134 9.38 -10.37 5.13
C ALA A 134 8.20 -11.29 5.47
N GLY A 135 7.19 -11.38 4.60
CA GLY A 135 5.97 -12.17 4.82
C GLY A 135 4.96 -11.50 5.75
N ALA A 136 4.99 -10.16 5.85
CA ALA A 136 4.04 -9.43 6.67
C ALA A 136 2.61 -9.55 6.13
N MET A 137 2.46 -9.66 4.82
CA MET A 137 1.18 -9.73 4.13
C MET A 137 0.37 -10.98 4.54
N GLU A 138 0.98 -12.16 4.43
CA GLU A 138 0.37 -13.44 4.80
C GLU A 138 0.04 -13.47 6.29
N PHE A 139 0.92 -12.88 7.11
CA PHE A 139 0.68 -12.76 8.55
C PHE A 139 -0.55 -11.88 8.84
N LEU A 140 -0.64 -10.69 8.26
CA LEU A 140 -1.78 -9.78 8.45
C LEU A 140 -3.08 -10.40 7.93
N ALA A 141 -3.03 -11.06 6.77
CA ALA A 141 -4.19 -11.77 6.22
C ALA A 141 -4.66 -12.91 7.15
N SER A 142 -3.75 -13.63 7.80
CA SER A 142 -4.13 -14.68 8.75
C SER A 142 -4.81 -14.13 10.01
N ILE A 143 -4.45 -12.93 10.47
CA ILE A 143 -5.18 -12.23 11.55
C ILE A 143 -6.60 -11.88 11.10
N ILE A 144 -6.76 -11.32 9.89
CA ILE A 144 -8.05 -10.91 9.35
C ILE A 144 -8.98 -12.13 9.14
N ASN A 145 -8.43 -13.26 8.70
CA ASN A 145 -9.20 -14.49 8.46
C ASN A 145 -9.69 -15.17 9.73
N ASN A 146 -9.02 -14.98 10.86
CA ASN A 146 -9.31 -15.72 12.08
C ASN A 146 -10.72 -15.37 12.62
N SER A 147 -11.67 -16.27 12.44
CA SER A 147 -13.09 -16.09 12.75
C SER A 147 -13.43 -16.16 14.24
N ASN A 148 -12.45 -16.28 15.13
CA ASN A 148 -12.69 -16.58 16.56
C ASN A 148 -12.91 -15.39 17.49
N GLU A 149 -12.84 -14.14 16.99
CA GLU A 149 -13.29 -13.00 17.78
C GLU A 149 -14.76 -12.75 17.48
N VAL A 150 -15.60 -13.06 18.47
CA VAL A 150 -16.94 -12.48 18.62
C VAL A 150 -16.77 -10.97 18.50
N PHE A 151 -17.65 -10.30 17.76
CA PHE A 151 -17.74 -8.84 17.75
C PHE A 151 -18.24 -8.40 19.13
N GLU A 152 -17.37 -8.48 20.14
CA GLU A 152 -17.61 -7.85 21.42
C GLU A 152 -17.49 -6.35 21.15
N GLU A 153 -18.58 -5.63 21.39
CA GLU A 153 -18.64 -4.18 21.41
C GLU A 153 -17.82 -3.67 22.61
N GLU A 154 -16.50 -3.90 22.63
CA GLU A 154 -15.62 -3.32 23.63
C GLU A 154 -15.21 -1.91 23.17
N ASP A 155 -15.99 -0.93 23.65
CA ASP A 155 -15.53 0.38 24.09
C ASP A 155 -14.51 1.09 23.18
N GLY A 156 -14.89 1.38 21.92
CA GLY A 156 -14.18 2.32 21.05
C GLY A 156 -12.73 1.99 20.66
N PHE A 157 -12.17 0.85 21.10
CA PHE A 157 -10.83 0.42 20.73
C PHE A 157 -10.86 -0.34 19.41
N MET A 158 -9.96 0.04 18.50
CA MET A 158 -9.82 -0.64 17.22
C MET A 158 -9.37 -2.10 17.44
N SER A 159 -10.10 -3.05 16.84
CA SER A 159 -9.76 -4.47 16.97
C SER A 159 -8.42 -4.81 16.30
N THR A 160 -7.85 -5.97 16.64
CA THR A 160 -6.61 -6.44 15.99
C THR A 160 -6.80 -6.66 14.50
N LYS A 161 -8.00 -7.05 14.07
CA LYS A 161 -8.39 -7.21 12.66
C LYS A 161 -8.43 -5.89 11.91
N ASP A 162 -9.04 -4.87 12.53
CA ASP A 162 -9.13 -3.54 11.95
C ASP A 162 -7.73 -2.92 11.79
N GLU A 163 -6.88 -3.04 12.81
CA GLU A 163 -5.49 -2.59 12.75
C GLU A 163 -4.74 -3.35 11.64
N ALA A 164 -4.87 -4.69 11.57
CA ALA A 164 -4.21 -5.50 10.55
C ALA A 164 -4.66 -5.14 9.13
N LEU A 165 -5.96 -4.91 8.92
CA LEU A 165 -6.51 -4.48 7.62
C LEU A 165 -6.01 -3.09 7.22
N SER A 166 -5.95 -2.14 8.16
CA SER A 166 -5.43 -0.81 7.90
C SER A 166 -3.97 -0.83 7.44
N ILE A 167 -3.14 -1.66 8.08
CA ILE A 167 -1.73 -1.86 7.70
C ILE A 167 -1.67 -2.48 6.31
N LEU A 168 -2.43 -3.55 6.07
CA LEU A 168 -2.39 -4.28 4.80
C LEU A 168 -2.75 -3.38 3.61
N TYR A 169 -3.76 -2.52 3.76
CA TYR A 169 -4.10 -1.51 2.76
C TYR A 169 -2.98 -0.46 2.60
N GLN A 170 -2.39 0.02 3.70
CA GLN A 170 -1.32 1.03 3.66
C GLN A 170 -0.04 0.54 2.97
N LEU A 171 0.22 -0.77 3.00
CA LEU A 171 1.39 -1.38 2.34
C LEU A 171 1.40 -1.18 0.83
N LYS A 172 0.25 -0.90 0.18
CA LYS A 172 0.13 -0.74 -1.28
C LYS A 172 0.82 -1.89 -2.01
N LEU A 173 0.29 -3.08 -1.79
CA LEU A 173 0.88 -4.35 -2.21
C LEU A 173 1.21 -4.38 -3.70
N SER A 174 2.29 -5.08 -4.04
CA SER A 174 2.61 -5.37 -5.45
C SER A 174 1.52 -6.25 -6.08
N GLU A 175 1.42 -6.28 -7.41
CA GLU A 175 0.50 -7.20 -8.09
C GLU A 175 0.75 -8.67 -7.70
N ASN A 176 2.01 -9.05 -7.51
CA ASN A 176 2.37 -10.40 -7.07
C ASN A 176 1.90 -10.66 -5.65
N GLY A 177 2.00 -9.66 -4.77
CA GLY A 177 1.44 -9.69 -3.44
C GLY A 177 -0.08 -9.86 -3.42
N LEU A 178 -0.79 -9.04 -4.20
CA LEU A 178 -2.25 -9.16 -4.36
C LEU A 178 -2.66 -10.54 -4.89
N ARG A 179 -1.94 -11.07 -5.89
CA ARG A 179 -2.15 -12.44 -6.40
C ARG A 179 -1.89 -13.50 -5.34
N SER A 180 -0.85 -13.35 -4.51
CA SER A 180 -0.56 -14.24 -3.38
C SER A 180 -1.75 -14.31 -2.41
N LEU A 181 -2.32 -13.15 -2.04
CA LEU A 181 -3.51 -13.10 -1.17
C LEU A 181 -4.76 -13.73 -1.81
N ILE A 182 -4.97 -13.53 -3.10
CA ILE A 182 -6.10 -14.12 -3.83
C ILE A 182 -5.99 -15.65 -3.86
N MET A 183 -4.79 -16.16 -4.13
CA MET A 183 -4.53 -17.60 -4.27
C MET A 183 -4.45 -18.30 -2.91
N SER A 184 -4.10 -17.58 -1.85
CA SER A 184 -4.10 -18.10 -0.49
C SER A 184 -5.53 -18.49 -0.07
N GLY A 185 -5.72 -19.76 0.27
CA GLY A 185 -7.00 -20.28 0.77
C GLY A 185 -8.15 -20.32 -0.25
N ASN A 186 -7.86 -20.39 -1.56
CA ASN A 186 -8.89 -20.49 -2.63
C ASN A 186 -9.98 -19.38 -2.56
N GLY A 187 -9.59 -18.13 -2.30
CA GLY A 187 -10.53 -17.01 -2.21
C GLY A 187 -11.12 -16.79 -0.81
N GLU A 188 -10.67 -17.52 0.22
CA GLU A 188 -11.04 -17.29 1.63
C GLU A 188 -10.84 -15.82 2.05
N PHE A 189 -9.79 -15.17 1.57
CA PHE A 189 -9.53 -13.78 1.91
C PHE A 189 -10.60 -12.80 1.36
N ILE A 190 -11.17 -13.08 0.18
CA ILE A 190 -12.29 -12.29 -0.36
C ILE A 190 -13.55 -12.43 0.51
N GLU A 191 -13.80 -13.64 1.02
CA GLU A 191 -14.90 -13.91 1.96
C GLU A 191 -14.66 -13.19 3.30
N SER A 192 -13.42 -13.17 3.80
CA SER A 192 -13.06 -12.41 5.00
C SER A 192 -13.27 -10.90 4.82
N LEU A 193 -12.84 -10.33 3.70
CA LEU A 193 -13.12 -8.92 3.40
C LEU A 193 -14.62 -8.65 3.25
N THR A 194 -15.38 -9.58 2.68
CA THR A 194 -16.84 -9.48 2.60
C THR A 194 -17.48 -9.45 3.98
N ARG A 195 -17.03 -10.30 4.92
CA ARG A 195 -17.46 -10.27 6.33
C ARG A 195 -17.07 -8.96 7.02
N VAL A 196 -15.89 -8.41 6.75
CA VAL A 196 -15.50 -7.09 7.27
C VAL A 196 -16.41 -6.00 6.71
N MET A 197 -16.78 -6.06 5.42
CA MET A 197 -17.74 -5.10 4.85
C MET A 197 -19.12 -5.17 5.51
N GLN A 198 -19.50 -6.34 6.03
CA GLN A 198 -20.78 -6.59 6.70
C GLN A 198 -20.83 -6.09 8.15
N HIS A 199 -19.77 -6.32 8.92
CA HIS A 199 -19.79 -6.13 10.38
C HIS A 199 -18.75 -5.13 10.90
N GLY A 200 -17.81 -4.69 10.06
CA GLY A 200 -16.73 -3.81 10.48
C GLY A 200 -17.17 -2.36 10.70
N SER A 201 -16.29 -1.60 11.34
CA SER A 201 -16.41 -0.14 11.43
C SER A 201 -16.48 0.50 10.04
N TYR A 202 -16.99 1.74 9.95
CA TYR A 202 -16.99 2.48 8.69
C TYR A 202 -15.59 2.54 8.05
N GLU A 203 -14.55 2.76 8.85
CA GLU A 203 -13.17 2.80 8.38
C GLU A 203 -12.71 1.44 7.82
N SER A 204 -12.95 0.35 8.55
CA SER A 204 -12.58 -1.01 8.11
C SER A 204 -13.32 -1.43 6.85
N ARG A 205 -14.60 -1.07 6.73
CA ARG A 205 -15.41 -1.32 5.52
C ARG A 205 -14.84 -0.56 4.32
N ALA A 206 -14.38 0.67 4.52
CA ALA A 206 -13.70 1.44 3.48
C ALA A 206 -12.37 0.77 3.06
N TYR A 207 -11.52 0.38 4.01
CA TYR A 207 -10.27 -0.30 3.69
C TYR A 207 -10.51 -1.64 2.99
N ALA A 208 -11.51 -2.40 3.41
CA ALA A 208 -11.88 -3.68 2.79
C ALA A 208 -12.25 -3.50 1.31
N VAL A 209 -13.13 -2.55 0.98
CA VAL A 209 -13.54 -2.35 -0.41
C VAL A 209 -12.43 -1.75 -1.28
N MET A 210 -11.57 -0.89 -0.72
CA MET A 210 -10.43 -0.33 -1.44
C MET A 210 -9.38 -1.40 -1.75
N LEU A 211 -9.07 -2.27 -0.78
CA LEU A 211 -8.16 -3.41 -1.02
C LEU A 211 -8.76 -4.38 -2.04
N MET A 212 -10.08 -4.63 -1.96
CA MET A 212 -10.78 -5.50 -2.90
C MET A 212 -10.78 -4.94 -4.33
N LYS A 213 -10.89 -3.61 -4.49
CA LYS A 213 -10.70 -2.94 -5.78
C LYS A 213 -9.33 -3.27 -6.37
N ASP A 214 -8.25 -3.17 -5.58
CA ASP A 214 -6.89 -3.43 -6.07
C ASP A 214 -6.70 -4.92 -6.39
N MET A 215 -7.27 -5.81 -5.58
CA MET A 215 -7.27 -7.25 -5.85
C MET A 215 -7.98 -7.58 -7.17
N PHE A 216 -9.13 -6.96 -7.45
CA PHE A 216 -9.93 -7.26 -8.65
C PHE A 216 -9.24 -6.82 -9.95
N GLU A 217 -8.30 -5.88 -9.90
CA GLU A 217 -7.48 -5.49 -11.06
C GLU A 217 -6.51 -6.58 -11.49
N VAL A 218 -6.15 -7.50 -10.59
CA VAL A 218 -5.22 -8.61 -10.86
C VAL A 218 -5.88 -9.99 -10.79
N SER A 219 -7.20 -10.05 -10.58
CA SER A 219 -7.99 -11.26 -10.41
C SER A 219 -8.20 -12.03 -11.72
N THR A 220 -8.39 -13.35 -11.60
CA THR A 220 -8.76 -14.22 -12.73
C THR A 220 -10.28 -14.25 -12.93
N PRO A 221 -10.78 -14.48 -14.16
CA PRO A 221 -12.21 -14.63 -14.42
C PRO A 221 -12.87 -15.72 -13.57
N THR A 222 -12.16 -16.81 -13.27
CA THR A 222 -12.66 -17.94 -12.47
C THR A 222 -13.06 -17.49 -11.06
N LEU A 223 -12.25 -16.65 -10.41
CA LEU A 223 -12.56 -16.09 -9.09
C LEU A 223 -13.77 -15.13 -9.17
N LEU A 224 -13.82 -14.28 -10.19
CA LEU A 224 -14.92 -13.32 -10.34
C LEU A 224 -16.27 -14.03 -10.58
N LEU A 225 -16.25 -15.19 -11.23
CA LEU A 225 -17.44 -16.02 -11.42
C LEU A 225 -17.88 -16.76 -10.15
N SER A 226 -17.00 -16.95 -9.17
CA SER A 226 -17.32 -17.63 -7.90
C SER A 226 -17.86 -16.70 -6.81
N LEU A 227 -17.95 -15.39 -7.07
CA LEU A 227 -18.45 -14.40 -6.10
C LEU A 227 -19.89 -14.71 -5.67
N LYS A 228 -20.15 -14.67 -4.36
CA LYS A 228 -21.47 -14.98 -3.78
C LYS A 228 -22.40 -13.78 -3.75
N GLN A 229 -23.69 -14.00 -3.46
CA GLN A 229 -24.70 -12.93 -3.39
C GLN A 229 -24.36 -11.92 -2.29
N GLU A 230 -23.89 -12.40 -1.14
CA GLU A 230 -23.57 -11.61 0.03
C GLU A 230 -22.52 -10.54 -0.28
N PHE A 231 -21.53 -10.88 -1.10
CA PHE A 231 -20.52 -9.94 -1.57
C PHE A 231 -21.17 -8.73 -2.28
N PHE A 232 -22.11 -8.96 -3.21
CA PHE A 232 -22.78 -7.86 -3.90
C PHE A 232 -23.63 -7.03 -2.95
N THR A 233 -24.35 -7.67 -2.02
CA THR A 233 -25.11 -6.98 -0.97
C THR A 233 -24.22 -6.03 -0.17
N GLN A 234 -23.03 -6.48 0.25
CA GLN A 234 -22.14 -5.65 1.05
C GLN A 234 -21.50 -4.51 0.25
N VAL A 235 -21.09 -4.72 -1.00
CA VAL A 235 -20.56 -3.64 -1.85
C VAL A 235 -21.61 -2.56 -2.09
N VAL A 236 -22.87 -2.95 -2.35
CA VAL A 236 -23.99 -2.01 -2.51
C VAL A 236 -24.27 -1.28 -1.20
N GLN A 237 -24.18 -1.95 -0.06
CA GLN A 237 -24.35 -1.30 1.24
C GLN A 237 -23.25 -0.28 1.54
N VAL A 238 -22.00 -0.54 1.12
CA VAL A 238 -20.92 0.44 1.24
C VAL A 238 -21.18 1.67 0.36
N LEU A 239 -21.69 1.49 -0.86
CA LEU A 239 -22.11 2.61 -1.72
C LEU A 239 -23.21 3.44 -1.07
N LYS A 240 -24.25 2.78 -0.55
CA LYS A 240 -25.40 3.42 0.09
C LYS A 240 -25.02 4.18 1.37
N ASN A 241 -24.01 3.70 2.09
CA ASN A 241 -23.56 4.30 3.34
C ASN A 241 -22.67 5.54 3.16
N GLU A 242 -22.22 5.83 1.93
CA GLU A 242 -21.48 7.05 1.59
C GLU A 242 -20.27 7.32 2.50
N ILE A 243 -19.57 6.24 2.89
CA ILE A 243 -18.50 6.28 3.91
C ILE A 243 -17.41 7.30 3.57
N SER A 244 -16.95 7.30 2.31
CA SER A 244 -16.01 8.29 1.78
C SER A 244 -16.04 8.24 0.26
N GLN A 245 -15.61 9.34 -0.40
CA GLN A 245 -15.48 9.38 -1.86
C GLN A 245 -14.55 8.30 -2.41
N LYS A 246 -13.47 7.98 -1.68
CA LYS A 246 -12.54 6.90 -2.06
C LYS A 246 -13.20 5.53 -2.00
N ALA A 247 -13.94 5.24 -0.92
CA ALA A 247 -14.68 3.99 -0.77
C ALA A 247 -15.78 3.85 -1.83
N MET A 248 -16.54 4.93 -2.10
CA MET A 248 -17.56 4.93 -3.15
C MET A 248 -16.97 4.63 -4.53
N LYS A 249 -15.90 5.33 -4.91
CA LYS A 249 -15.20 5.07 -6.18
C LYS A 249 -14.68 3.64 -6.26
N ALA A 250 -14.11 3.13 -5.18
CA ALA A 250 -13.64 1.74 -5.12
C ALA A 250 -14.79 0.75 -5.28
N SER A 251 -15.92 0.93 -4.58
CA SER A 251 -17.10 0.07 -4.72
C SER A 251 -17.64 0.06 -6.15
N LEU A 252 -17.70 1.23 -6.82
CA LEU A 252 -18.08 1.32 -8.23
C LEU A 252 -17.12 0.52 -9.11
N GLN A 253 -15.81 0.68 -8.92
CA GLN A 253 -14.80 -0.05 -9.70
C GLN A 253 -14.87 -1.57 -9.47
N VAL A 254 -15.14 -1.99 -8.24
CA VAL A 254 -15.38 -3.40 -7.89
C VAL A 254 -16.59 -3.95 -8.65
N LEU A 255 -17.71 -3.22 -8.70
CA LEU A 255 -18.87 -3.62 -9.49
C LEU A 255 -18.58 -3.65 -10.99
N VAL A 256 -17.84 -2.66 -11.52
CA VAL A 256 -17.42 -2.61 -12.93
C VAL A 256 -16.57 -3.81 -13.30
N ASN A 257 -15.68 -4.26 -12.41
CA ASN A 257 -14.84 -5.43 -12.64
C ASN A 257 -15.62 -6.76 -12.47
N ALA A 258 -16.62 -6.80 -11.60
CA ALA A 258 -17.41 -8.01 -11.33
C ALA A 258 -18.58 -8.23 -12.31
N CYS A 259 -19.21 -7.16 -12.81
CA CYS A 259 -20.43 -7.22 -13.64
C CYS A 259 -20.27 -7.44 -15.16
N PRO A 260 -19.07 -7.64 -15.76
CA PRO A 260 -19.00 -8.14 -17.13
C PRO A 260 -19.65 -9.52 -17.28
N PHE A 261 -19.74 -10.28 -16.18
CA PHE A 261 -20.35 -11.61 -16.15
C PHE A 261 -21.87 -11.54 -15.87
N GLY A 262 -22.67 -12.19 -16.71
CA GLY A 262 -24.15 -12.17 -16.63
C GLY A 262 -24.71 -12.53 -15.26
N ARG A 263 -24.19 -13.60 -14.63
CA ARG A 263 -24.63 -14.04 -13.28
C ARG A 263 -24.40 -12.97 -12.22
N ASN A 264 -23.28 -12.24 -12.30
CA ASN A 264 -22.94 -11.20 -11.35
C ASN A 264 -23.83 -9.96 -11.50
N ARG A 265 -24.29 -9.65 -12.73
CA ARG A 265 -25.27 -8.57 -12.95
C ARG A 265 -26.60 -8.86 -12.26
N VAL A 266 -27.08 -10.10 -12.34
CA VAL A 266 -28.32 -10.53 -11.65
C VAL A 266 -28.15 -10.37 -10.14
N LYS A 267 -27.06 -10.90 -9.58
CA LYS A 267 -26.74 -10.79 -8.16
C LYS A 267 -26.65 -9.33 -7.68
N ALA A 268 -25.98 -8.46 -8.45
CA ALA A 268 -25.88 -7.04 -8.16
C ALA A 268 -27.24 -6.33 -8.23
N ALA A 269 -28.10 -6.68 -9.20
CA ALA A 269 -29.44 -6.13 -9.30
C ALA A 269 -30.32 -6.54 -8.11
N GLU A 270 -30.28 -7.82 -7.72
CA GLU A 270 -30.97 -8.35 -6.54
C GLU A 270 -30.47 -7.71 -5.23
N ALA A 271 -29.19 -7.37 -5.16
CA ALA A 271 -28.60 -6.59 -4.06
C ALA A 271 -29.03 -5.11 -4.03
N GLY A 272 -29.80 -4.64 -5.02
CA GLY A 272 -30.30 -3.28 -5.10
C GLY A 272 -29.36 -2.27 -5.76
N ALA A 273 -28.33 -2.74 -6.48
CA ALA A 273 -27.33 -1.86 -7.11
C ALA A 273 -27.96 -0.84 -8.06
N ILE A 274 -28.98 -1.23 -8.84
CA ILE A 274 -29.61 -0.36 -9.84
C ILE A 274 -30.13 0.93 -9.19
N ARG A 275 -30.90 0.80 -8.10
CA ARG A 275 -31.47 1.95 -7.40
C ARG A 275 -30.38 2.87 -6.84
N VAL A 276 -29.39 2.29 -6.16
CA VAL A 276 -28.29 3.05 -5.55
C VAL A 276 -27.48 3.79 -6.63
N LEU A 277 -27.23 3.17 -7.78
CA LEU A 277 -26.49 3.80 -8.88
C LEU A 277 -27.28 4.94 -9.53
N VAL A 278 -28.59 4.78 -9.74
CA VAL A 278 -29.46 5.87 -10.23
C VAL A 278 -29.45 7.04 -9.26
N ASP A 279 -29.69 6.78 -7.97
CA ASP A 279 -29.72 7.80 -6.92
C ASP A 279 -28.37 8.52 -6.77
N SER A 280 -27.26 7.81 -7.03
CA SER A 280 -25.91 8.39 -7.01
C SER A 280 -25.62 9.23 -8.24
N SER A 281 -26.09 8.81 -9.42
CA SER A 281 -25.88 9.51 -10.69
C SER A 281 -26.63 10.85 -10.76
N ALA A 282 -27.81 10.92 -10.13
CA ALA A 282 -28.63 12.13 -10.05
C ALA A 282 -27.99 13.26 -9.21
N ARG A 283 -26.89 12.98 -8.50
CA ARG A 283 -26.16 13.98 -7.69
C ARG A 283 -24.95 14.58 -8.41
N PHE A 284 -24.60 14.04 -9.57
CA PHE A 284 -23.50 14.53 -10.41
C PHE A 284 -24.01 15.26 -11.68
N ILE A 285 -25.33 15.44 -11.79
CA ILE A 285 -26.03 16.26 -12.79
C ILE A 285 -26.58 17.48 -12.05
#